data_AF-A0A180EQ37-F1
#
_entry.id   AF-A0A180EQ37-F1
#
_cell.length_a   1.000
_cell.length_b   1.000
_cell.length_c   1.000
_cell.angle_alpha   90.00
_cell.angle_beta   90.00
_cell.angle_gamma   90.00
#
_symmetry.space_group_name_H-M   'P 1'
#
loop_
_entity.id
_entity.type
_entity.pdbx_description
1 polymer ?
#
loop_
_entity_poly.entity_id
_entity_poly.type
_entity_poly.pdbx_seq_one_letter_code
_entity_poly.pdbx_strand_id
1 'polypeptide(L)'
;MPKRLAGIFLCLLLANVFNYALGEWLEAHLPNWEERVDSTDGSTLTTAQYYQALEVDIDLDEARISLLRFYAYLDDGGRDNYLAWYESRTDFAEEPMLQNALAQVAAVNTVKYLALLLLITTGILLYGKGLRSQSWVTPVIYLALFSVTAALFGGLQAPVFWGVCTASYVVYFLSLLVFTPIYRTEWTETMRPILTTLVFLLAVMAWRGQELVDYWFWTSPLFRLAFVFTLLLSNYFHFVRLDAAFKAARLRTVTARLFAYGIPLGLTFSAVGLTLGLLGADAGAGIGIMNQELALLTGEFVESFNPNASFTLFFAGTTVLILSGIGYSVQRIAQ
;
A
#
# COMPACT_ATOMS: atom_id res chain seq x y z
N MET A 1 -28.66 -7.88 -9.34
CA MET A 1 -27.49 -8.07 -10.23
C MET A 1 -27.06 -6.82 -11.00
N PRO A 2 -27.93 -6.05 -11.70
CA PRO A 2 -27.48 -4.93 -12.55
C PRO A 2 -26.79 -3.78 -11.78
N LYS A 3 -27.24 -3.47 -10.55
CA LYS A 3 -26.62 -2.43 -9.71
C LYS A 3 -25.19 -2.75 -9.23
N ARG A 4 -24.83 -4.03 -9.12
CA ARG A 4 -23.47 -4.45 -8.73
C ARG A 4 -22.50 -4.37 -9.90
N LEU A 5 -22.97 -4.72 -11.10
CA LEU A 5 -22.24 -4.54 -12.36
C LEU A 5 -21.92 -3.07 -12.65
N ALA A 6 -22.89 -2.18 -12.47
CA ALA A 6 -22.66 -0.73 -12.62
C ALA A 6 -21.58 -0.21 -11.66
N GLY A 7 -21.54 -0.71 -10.41
CA GLY A 7 -20.47 -0.40 -9.46
C GLY A 7 -19.11 -0.92 -9.91
N ILE A 8 -19.05 -2.15 -10.45
CA ILE A 8 -17.81 -2.73 -11.01
C ILE A 8 -17.32 -1.92 -12.22
N PHE A 9 -18.21 -1.52 -13.13
CA PHE A 9 -17.86 -0.67 -14.27
C PHE A 9 -17.39 0.72 -13.84
N LEU A 10 -18.03 1.31 -12.83
CA LEU A 10 -17.58 2.58 -12.26
C LEU A 10 -16.19 2.43 -11.61
N CYS A 11 -15.93 1.34 -10.89
CA CYS A 11 -14.60 1.02 -10.37
C CYS A 11 -13.57 0.85 -11.50
N LEU A 12 -13.90 0.16 -12.59
CA LEU A 12 -13.01 0.01 -13.75
C LEU A 12 -12.71 1.35 -14.42
N LEU A 13 -13.72 2.21 -14.55
CA LEU A 13 -13.56 3.52 -15.15
C LEU A 13 -12.74 4.44 -14.24
N LEU A 14 -13.00 4.44 -12.93
CA LEU A 14 -12.20 5.15 -11.95
C LEU A 14 -10.77 4.61 -11.90
N ALA A 15 -10.55 3.30 -12.00
CA ALA A 15 -9.21 2.71 -12.06
C ALA A 15 -8.42 3.24 -13.27
N ASN A 16 -9.02 3.23 -14.45
CA ASN A 16 -8.38 3.73 -15.66
C ASN A 16 -8.15 5.24 -15.62
N VAL A 17 -9.12 6.03 -15.14
CA VAL A 17 -8.97 7.48 -15.00
C VAL A 17 -7.91 7.82 -13.95
N PHE A 18 -7.88 7.13 -12.81
CA PHE A 18 -6.83 7.33 -11.81
C PHE A 18 -5.47 6.92 -12.34
N ASN A 19 -5.35 5.79 -13.04
CA ASN A 19 -4.08 5.32 -13.58
C ASN A 19 -3.56 6.26 -14.69
N TYR A 20 -4.45 6.75 -15.56
CA TYR A 20 -4.12 7.76 -16.56
C TYR A 20 -3.73 9.10 -15.93
N ALA A 21 -4.54 9.63 -15.00
CA ALA A 21 -4.28 10.90 -14.33
C ALA A 21 -3.02 10.85 -13.46
N LEU A 22 -2.76 9.73 -12.79
CA LEU A 22 -1.52 9.51 -12.06
C LEU A 22 -0.34 9.44 -13.02
N GLY A 23 -0.47 8.74 -14.15
CA GLY A 23 0.54 8.68 -15.21
C GLY A 23 0.88 10.06 -15.78
N GLU A 24 -0.12 10.81 -16.27
CA GLU A 24 0.08 12.18 -16.77
C GLU A 24 0.61 13.13 -15.70
N TRP A 25 0.10 13.02 -14.47
CA TRP A 25 0.56 13.89 -13.39
C TRP A 25 2.03 13.62 -13.04
N LEU A 26 2.43 12.34 -13.00
CA LEU A 26 3.83 11.94 -12.82
C LEU A 26 4.69 12.44 -13.99
N GLU A 27 4.27 12.21 -15.24
CA GLU A 27 4.98 12.70 -16.43
C GLU A 27 5.14 14.23 -16.45
N ALA A 28 4.13 14.98 -16.00
CA ALA A 28 4.13 16.43 -16.01
C ALA A 28 4.91 17.08 -14.84
N HIS A 29 5.12 16.36 -13.74
CA HIS A 29 5.80 16.89 -12.55
C HIS A 29 7.14 16.22 -12.26
N LEU A 30 7.51 15.15 -12.99
CA LEU A 30 8.87 14.67 -13.07
C LEU A 30 9.74 15.86 -13.53
N PRO A 31 10.59 16.44 -12.66
CA PRO A 31 11.43 17.58 -13.04
C PRO A 31 12.25 17.21 -14.27
N ASN A 32 12.34 18.09 -15.27
CA ASN A 32 13.14 17.88 -16.49
C ASN A 32 14.45 17.18 -16.13
N TRP A 33 14.64 15.96 -16.63
CA TRP A 33 15.74 15.05 -16.30
C TRP A 33 17.08 15.54 -16.89
N GLU A 34 17.44 16.80 -16.68
CA GLU A 34 18.66 17.40 -17.24
C GLU A 34 19.90 17.16 -16.37
N GLU A 35 19.74 16.59 -15.18
CA GLU A 35 20.86 15.93 -14.49
C GLU A 35 20.43 14.53 -14.07
N ARG A 36 21.17 13.55 -14.58
CA ARG A 36 21.22 12.19 -14.08
C ARG A 36 21.80 12.27 -12.66
N VAL A 37 20.99 12.73 -11.70
CA VAL A 37 21.34 12.60 -10.29
C VAL A 37 21.34 11.11 -10.05
N ASP A 38 22.52 10.53 -9.87
CA ASP A 38 22.67 9.16 -9.39
C ASP A 38 21.84 9.05 -8.10
N SER A 39 20.62 8.53 -8.21
CA SER A 39 19.74 8.38 -7.06
C SER A 39 20.33 7.27 -6.21
N THR A 40 20.85 7.64 -5.04
CA THR A 40 21.68 6.83 -4.13
C THR A 40 20.90 5.73 -3.38
N ASP A 41 19.68 5.40 -3.82
CA ASP A 41 18.67 4.72 -3.01
C ASP A 41 18.38 3.26 -3.41
N GLY A 42 18.84 2.79 -4.58
CA GLY A 42 18.70 1.39 -4.99
C GLY A 42 17.24 0.96 -5.26
N SER A 43 16.40 1.90 -5.66
CA SER A 43 14.95 1.75 -5.86
C SER A 43 14.53 1.00 -7.13
N THR A 44 13.32 0.44 -7.16
CA THR A 44 12.74 -0.08 -8.42
C THR A 44 12.42 1.05 -9.41
N LEU A 45 12.33 2.31 -8.95
CA LEU A 45 12.31 3.49 -9.81
C LEU A 45 13.61 3.61 -10.59
N THR A 46 14.78 3.48 -9.95
CA THR A 46 16.06 3.43 -10.67
C THR A 46 16.09 2.28 -11.68
N THR A 47 15.41 1.16 -11.37
CA THR A 47 15.25 0.01 -12.26
C THR A 47 14.31 0.29 -13.45
N ALA A 48 13.19 0.98 -13.24
CA ALA A 48 12.24 1.36 -14.29
C ALA A 48 12.81 2.45 -15.21
N GLN A 49 13.44 3.48 -14.63
CA GLN A 49 14.21 4.50 -15.35
C GLN A 49 15.36 3.88 -16.14
N TYR A 50 15.96 2.82 -15.61
CA TYR A 50 16.98 2.03 -16.27
C TYR A 50 16.44 1.23 -17.48
N TYR A 51 15.26 0.60 -17.40
CA TYR A 51 14.67 -0.08 -18.57
C TYR A 51 14.24 0.92 -19.65
N GLN A 52 13.81 2.12 -19.25
CA GLN A 52 13.61 3.24 -20.18
C GLN A 52 14.95 3.71 -20.78
N ALA A 53 16.04 3.70 -20.01
CA ALA A 53 17.38 3.98 -20.50
C ALA A 53 17.93 2.88 -21.42
N LEU A 54 17.50 1.62 -21.35
CA LEU A 54 17.89 0.61 -22.34
C LEU A 54 17.31 0.88 -23.74
N GLU A 55 16.21 1.63 -23.83
CA GLU A 55 15.69 2.11 -25.12
C GLU A 55 16.50 3.29 -25.68
N VAL A 56 17.38 3.89 -24.86
CA VAL A 56 18.23 5.04 -25.18
C VAL A 56 19.69 4.65 -24.90
N ASP A 57 20.43 4.18 -25.90
CA ASP A 57 21.83 3.70 -25.81
C ASP A 57 22.73 4.51 -24.86
N ILE A 58 22.73 4.17 -23.56
CA ILE A 58 23.52 4.83 -22.52
C ILE A 58 24.48 3.80 -21.91
N ASP A 59 25.74 4.17 -21.80
CA ASP A 59 26.78 3.35 -21.19
C ASP A 59 26.48 3.12 -19.69
N LEU A 60 26.49 1.86 -19.27
CA LEU A 60 26.13 1.43 -17.92
C LEU A 60 27.39 0.98 -17.18
N ASP A 61 27.56 1.45 -15.95
CA ASP A 61 28.61 0.96 -15.08
C ASP A 61 28.37 -0.50 -14.62
N GLU A 62 29.42 -1.12 -14.11
CA GLU A 62 29.45 -2.54 -13.73
C GLU A 62 28.52 -2.87 -12.54
N ALA A 63 28.27 -1.88 -11.67
CA ALA A 63 27.35 -1.98 -10.55
C ALA A 63 25.89 -2.09 -11.02
N ARG A 64 25.48 -1.25 -11.98
CA ARG A 64 24.15 -1.32 -12.63
C ARG A 64 23.98 -2.62 -13.39
N ILE A 65 25.02 -3.10 -14.09
CA ILE A 65 24.97 -4.38 -14.81
C ILE A 65 24.71 -5.56 -13.86
N SER A 66 25.26 -5.54 -12.64
CA SER A 66 25.09 -6.61 -11.67
C SER A 66 23.72 -6.58 -10.99
N LEU A 67 23.15 -5.38 -10.78
CA LEU A 67 21.75 -5.21 -10.40
C LEU A 67 20.80 -5.83 -11.45
N LEU A 68 21.13 -5.77 -12.74
CA LEU A 68 20.32 -6.40 -13.79
C LEU A 68 20.32 -7.90 -13.74
N ARG A 69 21.48 -8.51 -13.49
CA ARG A 69 21.56 -9.97 -13.35
C ARG A 69 20.68 -10.45 -12.21
N PHE A 70 20.53 -9.64 -11.17
CA PHE A 70 19.57 -9.90 -10.10
C PHE A 70 18.11 -9.81 -10.57
N TYR A 71 17.70 -8.74 -11.26
CA TYR A 71 16.32 -8.61 -11.74
C TYR A 71 15.98 -9.68 -12.79
N ALA A 72 16.93 -10.04 -13.66
CA ALA A 72 16.81 -11.20 -14.54
C ALA A 72 16.62 -12.50 -13.74
N TYR A 73 17.35 -12.69 -12.63
CA TYR A 73 17.05 -13.80 -11.71
C TYR A 73 15.64 -13.71 -11.10
N LEU A 74 15.16 -12.54 -10.69
CA LEU A 74 13.80 -12.41 -10.18
C LEU A 74 12.75 -12.75 -11.24
N ASP A 75 12.94 -12.31 -12.48
CA ASP A 75 11.99 -12.51 -13.59
C ASP A 75 12.04 -13.93 -14.17
N ASP A 76 13.23 -14.51 -14.38
CA ASP A 76 13.38 -15.86 -14.95
C ASP A 76 13.37 -16.95 -13.87
N GLY A 77 13.89 -16.65 -12.67
CA GLY A 77 14.06 -17.62 -11.58
C GLY A 77 15.18 -18.63 -11.85
N GLY A 78 15.28 -19.66 -11.00
CA GLY A 78 16.18 -20.80 -11.24
C GLY A 78 17.51 -20.76 -10.49
N ARG A 79 18.09 -21.95 -10.27
CA ARG A 79 19.34 -22.15 -9.51
C ARG A 79 20.55 -21.49 -10.17
N ASP A 80 20.64 -21.58 -11.49
CA ASP A 80 21.80 -21.08 -12.24
C ASP A 80 21.83 -19.55 -12.26
N ASN A 81 20.66 -18.93 -12.43
CA ASN A 81 20.49 -17.47 -12.31
C ASN A 81 20.77 -16.98 -10.88
N TYR A 82 20.38 -17.74 -9.86
CA TYR A 82 20.72 -17.43 -8.46
C TYR A 82 22.23 -17.50 -8.21
N LEU A 83 22.92 -18.53 -8.72
CA LEU A 83 24.37 -18.68 -8.55
C LEU A 83 25.13 -17.57 -9.28
N ALA A 84 24.73 -17.22 -10.50
CA ALA A 84 25.31 -16.12 -11.26
C ALA A 84 25.18 -14.77 -10.52
N TRP A 85 24.03 -14.51 -9.90
CA TRP A 85 23.84 -13.35 -9.03
C TRP A 85 24.70 -13.42 -7.74
N TYR A 86 24.72 -14.59 -7.09
CA TYR A 86 25.42 -14.78 -5.82
C TYR A 86 26.93 -14.58 -5.97
N GLU A 87 27.49 -14.97 -7.11
CA GLU A 87 28.90 -14.79 -7.45
C GLU A 87 29.22 -13.34 -7.80
N SER A 88 28.34 -12.62 -8.53
CA SER A 88 28.60 -11.21 -8.87
C SER A 88 28.51 -10.27 -7.67
N ARG A 89 27.81 -10.62 -6.59
CA ARG A 89 27.57 -9.67 -5.48
C ARG A 89 28.83 -9.25 -4.69
N THR A 90 29.92 -10.02 -4.76
CA THR A 90 31.14 -9.77 -3.97
C THR A 90 32.03 -8.68 -4.56
N ASP A 91 31.86 -8.37 -5.85
CA ASP A 91 32.72 -7.41 -6.56
C ASP A 91 32.38 -5.95 -6.24
N PHE A 92 31.35 -5.70 -5.42
CA PHE A 92 30.74 -4.38 -5.24
C PHE A 92 30.48 -4.01 -3.77
N ALA A 93 31.28 -4.57 -2.85
CA ALA A 93 31.09 -4.42 -1.42
C ALA A 93 31.29 -2.98 -0.88
N GLU A 94 31.82 -2.05 -1.68
CA GLU A 94 32.22 -0.72 -1.22
C GLU A 94 31.15 0.38 -1.44
N GLU A 95 30.08 0.12 -2.20
CA GLU A 95 29.03 1.12 -2.47
C GLU A 95 27.79 0.97 -1.55
N PRO A 96 27.48 1.97 -0.69
CA PRO A 96 26.36 1.89 0.26
C PRO A 96 24.98 1.66 -0.39
N MET A 97 24.76 2.25 -1.58
CA MET A 97 23.54 2.09 -2.36
C MET A 97 23.31 0.62 -2.75
N LEU A 98 24.37 -0.02 -3.24
CA LEU A 98 24.30 -1.40 -3.69
C LEU A 98 24.20 -2.36 -2.50
N GLN A 99 24.77 -2.03 -1.34
CA GLN A 99 24.55 -2.79 -0.11
C GLN A 99 23.08 -2.79 0.32
N ASN A 100 22.38 -1.66 0.22
CA ASN A 100 20.95 -1.58 0.55
C ASN A 100 20.10 -2.35 -0.46
N ALA A 101 20.39 -2.22 -1.76
CA ALA A 101 19.73 -3.02 -2.79
C ALA A 101 19.96 -4.52 -2.55
N LEU A 102 21.22 -4.94 -2.31
CA LEU A 102 21.57 -6.33 -2.00
C LEU A 102 20.95 -6.85 -0.69
N ALA A 103 20.70 -5.98 0.29
CA ALA A 103 20.00 -6.34 1.52
C ALA A 103 18.49 -6.54 1.29
N GLN A 104 17.84 -5.68 0.49
CA GLN A 104 16.45 -5.86 0.01
C GLN A 104 16.33 -7.17 -0.79
N VAL A 105 17.25 -7.37 -1.74
CA VAL A 105 17.42 -8.59 -2.54
C VAL A 105 17.52 -9.85 -1.66
N ALA A 106 18.38 -9.84 -0.63
CA ALA A 106 18.54 -10.98 0.26
C ALA A 106 17.24 -11.27 1.05
N ALA A 107 16.47 -10.23 1.37
CA ALA A 107 15.17 -10.37 2.01
C ALA A 107 14.11 -10.99 1.07
N VAL A 108 14.20 -10.80 -0.26
CA VAL A 108 13.22 -11.30 -1.24
C VAL A 108 12.94 -12.80 -1.08
N ASN A 109 13.97 -13.64 -0.97
CA ASN A 109 13.76 -15.08 -0.83
C ASN A 109 13.01 -15.43 0.47
N THR A 110 13.38 -14.77 1.58
CA THR A 110 12.70 -14.93 2.87
C THR A 110 11.25 -14.49 2.77
N VAL A 111 11.00 -13.33 2.15
CA VAL A 111 9.65 -12.79 1.92
C VAL A 111 8.82 -13.74 1.07
N LYS A 112 9.36 -14.33 0.00
CA LYS A 112 8.63 -15.31 -0.84
C LYS A 112 8.10 -16.47 -0.03
N TYR A 113 8.95 -17.11 0.78
CA TYR A 113 8.55 -18.26 1.58
C TYR A 113 7.58 -17.88 2.70
N LEU A 114 7.80 -16.74 3.37
CA LEU A 114 6.90 -16.25 4.41
C LEU A 114 5.54 -15.81 3.84
N ALA A 115 5.53 -15.16 2.67
CA ALA A 115 4.31 -14.80 1.96
C ALA A 115 3.54 -16.05 1.54
N LEU A 116 4.22 -17.08 1.03
CA LEU A 116 3.60 -18.38 0.72
C LEU A 116 3.02 -19.04 1.97
N LEU A 117 3.76 -19.06 3.08
CA LEU A 117 3.29 -19.61 4.35
C LEU A 117 2.05 -18.85 4.86
N LEU A 118 2.06 -17.52 4.81
CA LEU A 118 0.93 -16.70 5.23
C LEU A 118 -0.26 -16.86 4.29
N LEU A 119 -0.03 -17.01 2.98
CA LEU A 119 -1.07 -17.30 1.99
C LEU A 119 -1.75 -18.64 2.26
N ILE A 120 -0.96 -19.71 2.49
CA ILE A 120 -1.47 -21.03 2.85
C ILE A 120 -2.25 -20.96 4.16
N THR A 121 -1.70 -20.29 5.18
CA THR A 121 -2.35 -20.11 6.48
C THR A 121 -3.68 -19.36 6.33
N THR A 122 -3.70 -18.29 5.53
CA THR A 122 -4.92 -17.52 5.21
C THR A 122 -5.94 -18.39 4.49
N GLY A 123 -5.51 -19.21 3.53
CA GLY A 123 -6.35 -20.20 2.86
C GLY A 123 -6.98 -21.18 3.84
N ILE A 124 -6.17 -21.81 4.72
CA ILE A 124 -6.66 -22.73 5.75
C ILE A 124 -7.67 -22.04 6.68
N LEU A 125 -7.40 -20.81 7.10
CA LEU A 125 -8.31 -20.03 7.95
C LEU A 125 -9.65 -19.72 7.25
N LEU A 126 -9.62 -19.43 5.95
CA LEU A 126 -10.80 -19.19 5.12
C LEU A 126 -11.63 -20.47 4.93
N TYR A 127 -11.02 -21.57 4.49
CA TYR A 127 -11.71 -22.83 4.20
C TYR A 127 -12.10 -23.60 5.48
N GLY A 128 -11.26 -23.56 6.52
CA GLY A 128 -11.48 -24.20 7.81
C GLY A 128 -12.48 -23.48 8.72
N LYS A 129 -13.13 -22.40 8.25
CA LYS A 129 -14.03 -21.56 9.05
C LYS A 129 -13.38 -21.02 10.33
N GLY A 130 -12.08 -20.69 10.27
CA GLY A 130 -11.33 -20.05 11.37
C GLY A 130 -11.67 -18.56 11.52
N LEU A 131 -12.15 -17.92 10.45
CA LEU A 131 -12.50 -16.50 10.40
C LEU A 131 -14.01 -16.26 10.60
N ARG A 132 -14.54 -16.66 11.77
CA ARG A 132 -15.97 -16.49 12.08
C ARG A 132 -16.26 -15.07 12.55
N SER A 133 -17.22 -14.39 11.93
CA SER A 133 -17.60 -13.00 12.31
C SER A 133 -18.07 -12.84 13.76
N GLN A 134 -18.46 -13.94 14.42
CA GLN A 134 -18.89 -13.96 15.82
C GLN A 134 -17.74 -14.12 16.82
N SER A 135 -16.52 -14.42 16.37
CA SER A 135 -15.36 -14.61 17.24
C SER A 135 -14.66 -13.28 17.52
N TRP A 136 -14.31 -13.03 18.79
CA TRP A 136 -13.44 -11.91 19.18
C TRP A 136 -12.01 -12.06 18.65
N VAL A 137 -11.60 -13.27 18.31
CA VAL A 137 -10.26 -13.56 17.78
C VAL A 137 -10.15 -13.17 16.30
N THR A 138 -11.26 -13.17 15.54
CA THR A 138 -11.22 -12.92 14.09
C THR A 138 -10.71 -11.52 13.72
N PRO A 139 -11.14 -10.42 14.38
CA PRO A 139 -10.54 -9.10 14.16
C PRO A 139 -9.04 -9.05 14.46
N VAL A 140 -8.58 -9.75 15.50
CA VAL A 140 -7.15 -9.85 15.85
C VAL A 140 -6.37 -10.61 14.78
N ILE A 141 -6.94 -11.69 14.24
CA ILE A 141 -6.35 -12.41 13.11
C ILE A 141 -6.29 -11.51 11.87
N TYR A 142 -7.34 -10.73 11.56
CA TYR A 142 -7.29 -9.79 10.44
C TYR A 142 -6.21 -8.73 10.61
N LEU A 143 -6.08 -8.17 11.81
CA LEU A 143 -4.99 -7.24 12.12
C LEU A 143 -3.62 -7.92 11.92
N ALA A 144 -3.43 -9.13 12.45
CA ALA A 144 -2.18 -9.87 12.30
C ALA A 144 -1.86 -10.16 10.82
N LEU A 145 -2.85 -10.64 10.04
CA LEU A 145 -2.68 -10.88 8.60
C LEU A 145 -2.31 -9.59 7.86
N PHE A 146 -2.99 -8.48 8.16
CA PHE A 146 -2.71 -7.18 7.57
C PHE A 146 -1.31 -6.68 7.91
N SER A 147 -0.95 -6.67 9.19
CA SER A 147 0.35 -6.22 9.68
C SER A 147 1.50 -7.06 9.14
N VAL A 148 1.37 -8.39 9.13
CA VAL A 148 2.43 -9.25 8.58
C VAL A 148 2.53 -9.07 7.07
N THR A 149 1.42 -8.90 6.34
CA THR A 149 1.48 -8.61 4.90
C THR A 149 2.16 -7.26 4.63
N ALA A 150 1.89 -6.23 5.43
CA ALA A 150 2.56 -4.93 5.30
C ALA A 150 4.07 -5.04 5.61
N ALA A 151 4.45 -5.78 6.64
CA ALA A 151 5.87 -6.03 6.94
C ALA A 151 6.57 -6.81 5.81
N LEU A 152 5.89 -7.81 5.24
CA LEU A 152 6.37 -8.58 4.09
C LEU A 152 6.39 -7.78 2.78
N PHE A 153 5.60 -6.72 2.66
CA PHE A 153 5.64 -5.82 1.52
C PHE A 153 6.85 -4.87 1.62
N GLY A 154 7.20 -4.44 2.83
CA GLY A 154 8.34 -3.56 3.10
C GLY A 154 9.64 -4.27 3.46
N GLY A 155 9.88 -5.49 2.99
CA GLY A 155 11.17 -6.19 3.11
C GLY A 155 11.49 -6.76 4.46
N LEU A 156 10.57 -6.70 5.42
CA LEU A 156 10.85 -6.83 6.85
C LEU A 156 11.84 -5.75 7.36
N GLN A 157 12.12 -4.74 6.55
CA GLN A 157 13.16 -3.72 6.78
C GLN A 157 12.59 -2.29 6.79
N ALA A 158 11.30 -2.12 6.49
CA ALA A 158 10.59 -0.84 6.52
C ALA A 158 9.69 -0.67 7.78
N PRO A 159 10.29 -0.42 8.97
CA PRO A 159 9.54 -0.36 10.22
C PRO A 159 8.58 0.83 10.30
N VAL A 160 8.93 1.99 9.73
CA VAL A 160 8.04 3.15 9.72
C VAL A 160 6.86 2.88 8.81
N PHE A 161 7.08 2.33 7.61
CA PHE A 161 5.99 1.95 6.70
C PHE A 161 5.01 0.97 7.36
N TRP A 162 5.54 -0.15 7.87
CA TRP A 162 4.72 -1.19 8.51
C TRP A 162 3.98 -0.63 9.74
N GLY A 163 4.65 0.18 10.55
CA GLY A 163 4.09 0.82 11.73
C GLY A 163 2.92 1.75 11.37
N VAL A 164 3.10 2.61 10.37
CA VAL A 164 2.07 3.55 9.90
C VAL A 164 0.89 2.80 9.31
N CYS A 165 1.09 1.78 8.47
CA CYS A 165 0.00 0.97 7.93
C CYS A 165 -0.78 0.27 9.04
N THR A 166 -0.09 -0.37 9.98
CA THR A 166 -0.72 -1.09 11.10
C THR A 166 -1.50 -0.14 12.00
N ALA A 167 -0.90 0.99 12.38
CA ALA A 167 -1.56 2.00 13.20
C ALA A 167 -2.80 2.57 12.48
N SER A 168 -2.70 2.84 11.18
CA SER A 168 -3.82 3.32 10.36
C SER A 168 -4.98 2.33 10.36
N TYR A 169 -4.69 1.04 10.18
CA TYR A 169 -5.71 -0.02 10.25
C TYR A 169 -6.40 -0.02 11.61
N VAL A 170 -5.62 0.03 12.69
CA VAL A 170 -6.14 0.04 14.07
C VAL A 170 -7.00 1.26 14.31
N VAL A 171 -6.51 2.46 14.00
CA VAL A 171 -7.24 3.72 14.17
C VAL A 171 -8.54 3.69 13.39
N TYR A 172 -8.50 3.31 12.12
CA TYR A 172 -9.68 3.27 11.27
C TYR A 172 -10.76 2.31 11.81
N PHE A 173 -10.40 1.06 12.06
CA PHE A 173 -11.38 0.05 12.48
C PHE A 173 -11.84 0.23 13.92
N LEU A 174 -10.99 0.64 14.85
CA LEU A 174 -11.44 0.99 16.19
C LEU A 174 -12.35 2.21 16.16
N SER A 175 -12.07 3.20 15.30
CA SER A 175 -12.96 4.36 15.15
C SER A 175 -14.32 3.96 14.60
N LEU A 176 -14.38 3.00 13.66
CA LEU A 176 -15.65 2.43 13.21
C LEU A 176 -16.41 1.78 14.38
N LEU A 177 -15.76 0.99 15.22
CA LEU A 177 -16.42 0.32 16.35
C LEU A 177 -16.89 1.31 17.42
N VAL A 178 -16.11 2.35 17.72
CA VAL A 178 -16.34 3.28 18.84
C VAL A 178 -17.31 4.40 18.46
N PHE A 179 -17.16 4.97 17.26
CA PHE A 179 -17.90 6.18 16.87
C PHE A 179 -19.10 5.91 15.98
N THR A 180 -19.33 4.66 15.55
CA THR A 180 -20.50 4.32 14.74
C THR A 180 -21.35 3.26 15.43
N PRO A 181 -22.68 3.27 15.23
CA PRO A 181 -23.60 2.39 15.93
C PRO A 181 -23.64 0.97 15.33
N ILE A 182 -22.48 0.40 14.97
CA ILE A 182 -22.38 -0.94 14.37
C ILE A 182 -22.13 -2.00 15.45
N TYR A 183 -22.72 -3.18 15.29
CA TYR A 183 -22.46 -4.30 16.20
C TYR A 183 -21.13 -4.98 15.86
N ARG A 184 -20.51 -5.62 16.85
CA ARG A 184 -19.23 -6.33 16.71
C ARG A 184 -19.17 -7.30 15.52
N THR A 185 -20.25 -8.05 15.28
CA THR A 185 -20.32 -9.00 14.16
C THR A 185 -20.26 -8.29 12.83
N GLU A 186 -20.98 -7.18 12.68
CA GLU A 186 -21.00 -6.35 11.48
C GLU A 186 -19.64 -5.66 11.28
N TRP A 187 -19.07 -5.14 12.35
CA TRP A 187 -17.70 -4.60 12.39
C TRP A 187 -16.65 -5.62 11.91
N THR A 188 -16.75 -6.86 12.36
CA THR A 188 -15.84 -7.93 11.89
C THR A 188 -16.08 -8.23 10.40
N GLU A 189 -17.31 -8.16 9.93
CA GLU A 189 -17.63 -8.36 8.51
C GLU A 189 -17.16 -7.21 7.61
N THR A 190 -17.04 -5.98 8.12
CA THR A 190 -16.49 -4.87 7.34
C THR A 190 -14.98 -5.02 7.10
N MET A 191 -14.25 -5.74 7.95
CA MET A 191 -12.82 -6.03 7.75
C MET A 191 -12.56 -7.08 6.66
N ARG A 192 -13.48 -8.04 6.48
CA ARG A 192 -13.28 -9.21 5.62
C ARG A 192 -12.86 -8.89 4.17
N PRO A 193 -13.40 -7.84 3.50
CA PRO A 193 -13.00 -7.48 2.14
C PRO A 193 -11.49 -7.22 1.98
N ILE A 194 -10.81 -6.75 3.04
CA ILE A 194 -9.38 -6.47 3.02
C ILE A 194 -8.56 -7.71 2.67
N LEU A 195 -9.03 -8.90 3.06
CA LEU A 195 -8.39 -10.16 2.70
C LEU A 195 -8.22 -10.33 1.19
N THR A 196 -9.06 -9.71 0.36
CA THR A 196 -8.92 -9.76 -1.11
C THR A 196 -7.60 -9.13 -1.54
N THR A 197 -7.30 -7.94 -1.02
CA THR A 197 -6.03 -7.25 -1.28
C THR A 197 -4.86 -8.02 -0.69
N LEU A 198 -4.99 -8.53 0.54
CA LEU A 198 -3.92 -9.28 1.19
C LEU A 198 -3.60 -10.56 0.42
N VAL A 199 -4.60 -11.34 0.01
CA VAL A 199 -4.41 -12.57 -0.77
C VAL A 199 -3.77 -12.27 -2.12
N PHE A 200 -4.16 -11.19 -2.79
CA PHE A 200 -3.53 -10.76 -4.04
C PHE A 200 -2.04 -10.43 -3.83
N LEU A 201 -1.73 -9.55 -2.87
CA LEU A 201 -0.35 -9.18 -2.56
C LEU A 201 0.48 -10.40 -2.15
N LEU A 202 -0.04 -11.24 -1.25
CA LEU A 202 0.65 -12.46 -0.81
C LEU A 202 0.87 -13.44 -1.96
N ALA A 203 -0.04 -13.56 -2.92
CA ALA A 203 0.15 -14.42 -4.08
C ALA A 203 1.28 -13.91 -4.99
N VAL A 204 1.33 -12.61 -5.26
CA VAL A 204 2.39 -12.01 -6.08
C VAL A 204 3.74 -12.12 -5.36
N MET A 205 3.77 -11.76 -4.07
CA MET A 205 4.98 -11.85 -3.24
C MET A 205 5.47 -13.29 -3.07
N ALA A 206 4.57 -14.27 -2.91
CA ALA A 206 4.94 -15.69 -2.83
C ALA A 206 5.54 -16.20 -4.13
N TRP A 207 5.08 -15.70 -5.28
CA TRP A 207 5.60 -16.11 -6.57
C TRP A 207 7.02 -15.58 -6.78
N ARG A 208 7.25 -14.28 -6.63
CA ARG A 208 8.49 -13.64 -7.08
C ARG A 208 9.12 -12.63 -6.11
N GLY A 209 8.46 -12.32 -5.00
CA GLY A 209 8.94 -11.37 -3.99
C GLY A 209 8.18 -10.05 -4.01
N GLN A 210 8.38 -9.25 -2.97
CA GLN A 210 7.79 -7.91 -2.86
C GLN A 210 8.30 -6.94 -3.93
N GLU A 211 9.59 -7.04 -4.30
CA GLU A 211 10.24 -6.14 -5.26
C GLU A 211 9.53 -6.22 -6.61
N LEU A 212 8.97 -7.37 -6.94
CA LEU A 212 8.26 -7.55 -8.19
C LEU A 212 6.87 -6.90 -8.18
N VAL A 213 6.23 -6.77 -7.00
CA VAL A 213 4.96 -6.04 -6.90
C VAL A 213 5.18 -4.59 -7.31
N ASP A 214 6.27 -4.01 -6.83
CA ASP A 214 6.64 -2.64 -7.12
C ASP A 214 7.16 -2.48 -8.57
N TYR A 215 8.09 -3.33 -8.99
CA TYR A 215 8.58 -3.36 -10.37
C TYR A 215 7.44 -3.47 -11.40
N TRP A 216 6.51 -4.43 -11.24
CA TRP A 216 5.38 -4.57 -12.16
C TRP A 216 4.34 -3.46 -12.01
N PHE A 217 4.23 -2.82 -10.84
CA PHE A 217 3.43 -1.61 -10.72
C PHE A 217 3.97 -0.54 -11.66
N TRP A 218 5.28 -0.34 -11.77
CA TRP A 218 5.80 0.68 -12.69
C TRP A 218 5.81 0.23 -14.15
N THR A 219 6.24 -1.01 -14.40
CA THR A 219 6.54 -1.50 -15.76
C THR A 219 5.36 -2.18 -16.47
N SER A 220 4.34 -2.66 -15.74
CA SER A 220 3.23 -3.43 -16.32
C SER A 220 1.88 -2.72 -16.16
N PRO A 221 1.33 -2.12 -17.23
CA PRO A 221 0.00 -1.52 -17.21
C PRO A 221 -1.10 -2.50 -16.81
N LEU A 222 -0.96 -3.78 -17.21
CA LEU A 222 -1.90 -4.85 -16.85
C LEU A 222 -1.83 -5.18 -15.36
N PHE A 223 -0.63 -5.24 -14.79
CA PHE A 223 -0.48 -5.45 -13.35
C PHE A 223 -1.04 -4.28 -12.55
N ARG A 224 -0.73 -3.04 -12.93
CA ARG A 224 -1.35 -1.84 -12.33
C ARG A 224 -2.86 -1.91 -12.35
N LEU A 225 -3.44 -2.18 -13.52
CA LEU A 225 -4.89 -2.28 -13.67
C LEU A 225 -5.46 -3.36 -12.74
N ALA A 226 -4.84 -4.54 -12.67
CA ALA A 226 -5.27 -5.63 -11.80
C ALA A 226 -5.14 -5.27 -10.31
N PHE A 227 -4.04 -4.62 -9.90
CA PHE A 227 -3.81 -4.20 -8.53
C PHE A 227 -4.79 -3.11 -8.09
N VAL A 228 -4.94 -2.06 -8.90
CA VAL A 228 -5.93 -0.98 -8.67
C VAL A 228 -7.34 -1.56 -8.65
N PHE A 229 -7.68 -2.46 -9.57
CA PHE A 229 -8.97 -3.14 -9.57
C PHE A 229 -9.21 -3.92 -8.28
N THR A 230 -8.20 -4.65 -7.79
CA THR A 230 -8.28 -5.39 -6.52
C THR A 230 -8.51 -4.44 -5.34
N LEU A 231 -7.79 -3.33 -5.27
CA LEU A 231 -7.97 -2.30 -4.24
C LEU A 231 -9.38 -1.70 -4.28
N LEU A 232 -9.87 -1.32 -5.46
CA LEU A 232 -11.20 -0.75 -5.61
C LEU A 232 -12.30 -1.76 -5.29
N LEU A 233 -12.14 -3.02 -5.68
CA LEU A 233 -13.09 -4.09 -5.38
C LEU A 233 -13.15 -4.39 -3.87
N SER A 234 -12.00 -4.45 -3.21
CA SER A 234 -11.88 -4.60 -1.76
C SER A 234 -12.60 -3.45 -1.02
N ASN A 235 -12.32 -2.21 -1.41
CA ASN A 235 -12.97 -1.02 -0.86
C ASN A 235 -14.48 -0.99 -1.16
N TYR A 236 -14.89 -1.34 -2.37
CA TYR A 236 -16.30 -1.43 -2.73
C TYR A 236 -17.05 -2.40 -1.82
N PHE A 237 -16.51 -3.61 -1.61
CA PHE A 237 -17.13 -4.59 -0.71
C PHE A 237 -17.10 -4.14 0.75
N HIS A 238 -16.06 -3.44 1.18
CA HIS A 238 -16.01 -2.81 2.50
C HIS A 238 -17.17 -1.81 2.67
N PHE A 239 -17.37 -0.90 1.72
CA PHE A 239 -18.46 0.08 1.76
C PHE A 239 -19.84 -0.56 1.67
N VAL A 240 -20.01 -1.62 0.87
CA VAL A 240 -21.28 -2.35 0.80
C VAL A 240 -21.63 -2.98 2.15
N ARG A 241 -20.65 -3.55 2.86
CA ARG A 241 -20.85 -4.10 4.21
C ARG A 241 -21.14 -3.01 5.23
N LEU A 242 -20.40 -1.90 5.16
CA LEU A 242 -20.57 -0.79 6.08
C LEU A 242 -21.93 -0.10 5.91
N ASP A 243 -22.38 0.15 4.68
CA ASP A 243 -23.71 0.71 4.41
C ASP A 243 -24.83 -0.24 4.88
N ALA A 244 -24.64 -1.56 4.74
CA ALA A 244 -25.57 -2.55 5.29
C ALA A 244 -25.62 -2.48 6.83
N ALA A 245 -24.48 -2.38 7.51
CA ALA A 245 -24.40 -2.24 8.96
C ALA A 245 -25.06 -0.95 9.45
N PHE A 246 -24.79 0.18 8.79
CA PHE A 246 -25.44 1.46 9.13
C PHE A 246 -26.97 1.43 8.92
N LYS A 247 -27.45 0.75 7.88
CA LYS A 247 -28.89 0.54 7.67
C LYS A 247 -29.50 -0.32 8.78
N ALA A 248 -28.82 -1.38 9.20
CA ALA A 248 -29.24 -2.21 10.32
C ALA A 248 -29.30 -1.41 11.63
N ALA A 249 -28.34 -0.51 11.83
CA ALA A 249 -28.28 0.44 12.94
C ALA A 249 -29.28 1.61 12.85
N ARG A 250 -30.20 1.59 11.89
CA ARG A 250 -31.24 2.60 11.66
C ARG A 250 -30.71 4.00 11.32
N LEU A 251 -29.51 4.14 10.76
CA LEU A 251 -29.07 5.38 10.11
C LEU A 251 -29.76 5.50 8.76
N ARG A 252 -30.98 6.08 8.75
CA ARG A 252 -31.92 6.02 7.61
C ARG A 252 -31.53 6.92 6.44
N THR A 253 -30.97 8.09 6.68
CA THR A 253 -30.61 9.04 5.61
C THR A 253 -29.23 8.74 5.03
N VAL A 254 -29.05 9.00 3.73
CA VAL A 254 -27.74 8.87 3.05
C VAL A 254 -26.72 9.81 3.69
N THR A 255 -27.15 11.04 4.02
CA THR A 255 -26.33 12.06 4.69
C THR A 255 -25.83 11.63 6.06
N ALA A 256 -26.69 11.04 6.91
CA ALA A 256 -26.26 10.54 8.22
C ALA A 256 -25.22 9.41 8.09
N ARG A 257 -25.36 8.54 7.08
CA ARG A 257 -24.39 7.47 6.79
C ARG A 257 -23.05 8.03 6.29
N LEU A 258 -23.07 9.05 5.43
CA LEU A 258 -21.87 9.73 4.96
C LEU A 258 -21.10 10.39 6.10
N PHE A 259 -21.79 11.11 7.00
CA PHE A 259 -21.14 11.73 8.16
C PHE A 259 -20.66 10.69 9.19
N ALA A 260 -21.41 9.61 9.42
CA ALA A 260 -20.94 8.51 10.27
C ALA A 260 -19.66 7.86 9.73
N TYR A 261 -19.53 7.77 8.41
CA TYR A 261 -18.32 7.26 7.75
C TYR A 261 -17.14 8.25 7.80
N GLY A 262 -17.42 9.55 7.68
CA GLY A 262 -16.37 10.56 7.67
C GLY A 262 -15.62 10.68 9.00
N ILE A 263 -16.22 10.31 10.14
CA ILE A 263 -15.52 10.33 11.44
C ILE A 263 -14.31 9.37 11.48
N PRO A 264 -14.44 8.05 11.21
CA PRO A 264 -13.30 7.14 11.09
C PRO A 264 -12.24 7.57 10.08
N LEU A 265 -12.66 8.07 8.92
CA LEU A 265 -11.72 8.58 7.91
C LEU A 265 -10.94 9.78 8.40
N GLY A 266 -11.63 10.77 8.97
CA GLY A 266 -11.03 11.99 9.50
C GLY A 266 -10.00 11.67 10.58
N LEU A 267 -10.35 10.80 11.53
CA LEU A 267 -9.42 10.33 12.58
C LEU A 267 -8.19 9.64 12.01
N THR A 268 -8.37 8.79 10.99
CA THR A 268 -7.26 8.06 10.37
C THR A 268 -6.31 9.01 9.65
N PHE A 269 -6.83 9.92 8.81
CA PHE A 269 -6.00 10.89 8.10
C PHE A 269 -5.31 11.87 9.04
N SER A 270 -5.98 12.33 10.10
CA SER A 270 -5.35 13.15 11.14
C SER A 270 -4.24 12.39 11.86
N ALA A 271 -4.47 11.15 12.28
CA ALA A 271 -3.46 10.36 12.97
C ALA A 271 -2.24 10.08 12.09
N VAL A 272 -2.46 9.73 10.83
CA VAL A 272 -1.38 9.52 9.84
C VAL A 272 -0.61 10.80 9.59
N GLY A 273 -1.30 11.90 9.25
CA GLY A 273 -0.65 13.18 8.97
C GLY A 273 0.15 13.71 10.17
N LEU A 274 -0.38 13.57 11.40
CA LEU A 274 0.33 13.92 12.61
C LEU A 274 1.56 13.03 12.84
N THR A 275 1.40 11.71 12.71
CA THR A 275 2.50 10.75 12.91
C THR A 275 3.64 11.03 11.93
N LEU A 276 3.32 11.20 10.65
CA LEU A 276 4.30 11.50 9.60
C LEU A 276 4.90 12.91 9.72
N GLY A 277 4.16 13.86 10.28
CA GLY A 277 4.63 15.22 10.54
C GLY A 277 5.52 15.34 11.78
N LEU A 278 5.38 14.44 12.76
CA LEU A 278 6.21 14.40 13.97
C LEU A 278 7.45 13.51 13.82
N LEU A 279 7.50 12.66 12.78
CA LEU A 279 8.67 11.87 12.43
C LEU A 279 9.69 12.75 11.69
N GLY A 280 10.60 13.37 12.45
CA GLY A 280 11.66 14.25 11.94
C GLY A 280 11.43 15.73 12.29
N ALA A 281 12.47 16.55 12.15
CA ALA A 281 12.40 18.00 12.43
C ALA A 281 11.79 18.81 11.27
N ASP A 282 11.80 18.24 10.06
CA ASP A 282 11.42 18.91 8.82
C ASP A 282 10.03 18.48 8.32
N ALA A 283 9.33 19.40 7.66
CA ALA A 283 8.04 19.12 7.05
C ALA A 283 8.21 18.06 5.94
N GLY A 284 7.59 16.89 6.13
CA GLY A 284 7.60 15.81 5.14
C GLY A 284 8.65 14.71 5.40
N ALA A 285 9.50 14.88 6.41
CA ALA A 285 10.58 13.92 6.74
C ALA A 285 10.05 12.48 6.95
N GLY A 286 8.92 12.29 7.62
CA GLY A 286 8.32 10.96 7.79
C GLY A 286 7.90 10.28 6.49
N ILE A 287 7.48 11.06 5.48
CA ILE A 287 7.14 10.54 4.14
C ILE A 287 8.44 10.21 3.40
N GLY A 288 9.46 11.07 3.50
CA GLY A 288 10.80 10.80 2.98
C GLY A 288 11.38 9.50 3.54
N ILE A 289 11.30 9.29 4.86
CA ILE A 289 11.76 8.07 5.53
C ILE A 289 10.98 6.83 5.04
N MET A 290 9.64 6.87 5.01
CA MET A 290 8.85 5.74 4.49
C MET A 290 9.23 5.37 3.06
N ASN A 291 9.51 6.37 2.25
CA ASN A 291 9.81 6.18 0.85
C ASN A 291 11.24 5.66 0.62
N GLN A 292 12.18 6.10 1.46
CA GLN A 292 13.53 5.54 1.54
C GLN A 292 13.50 4.07 2.02
N GLU A 293 12.72 3.77 3.06
CA GLU A 293 12.55 2.41 3.57
C GLU A 293 11.98 1.44 2.53
N LEU A 294 11.08 1.93 1.68
CA LEU A 294 10.50 1.17 0.58
C LEU A 294 11.34 1.21 -0.70
N ALA A 295 12.43 1.98 -0.72
CA ALA A 295 13.25 2.23 -1.89
C ALA A 295 12.38 2.52 -3.13
N LEU A 296 11.48 3.51 -3.02
CA LEU A 296 10.59 3.90 -4.12
C LEU A 296 11.09 5.14 -4.86
N LEU A 297 11.53 6.16 -4.13
CA LEU A 297 12.08 7.42 -4.63
C LEU A 297 13.07 7.95 -3.57
N THR A 298 13.97 8.86 -3.95
CA THR A 298 14.87 9.48 -2.96
C THR A 298 14.09 10.40 -2.01
N GLY A 299 14.60 10.56 -0.79
CA GLY A 299 14.01 11.48 0.20
C GLY A 299 13.91 12.92 -0.33
N GLU A 300 14.97 13.39 -0.99
CA GLU A 300 15.03 14.73 -1.60
C GLU A 300 13.94 14.92 -2.67
N PHE A 301 13.69 13.88 -3.48
CA PHE A 301 12.65 13.92 -4.49
C PHE A 301 11.26 14.04 -3.83
N VAL A 302 10.97 13.23 -2.82
CA VAL A 302 9.69 13.30 -2.09
C VAL A 302 9.48 14.66 -1.41
N GLU A 303 10.50 15.18 -0.75
CA GLU A 303 10.47 16.48 -0.09
C GLU A 303 10.26 17.62 -1.08
N SER A 304 10.78 17.50 -2.31
CA SER A 304 10.61 18.49 -3.36
C SER A 304 9.18 18.55 -3.91
N PHE A 305 8.47 17.42 -3.93
CA PHE A 305 7.11 17.34 -4.50
C PHE A 305 6.05 17.95 -3.58
N ASN A 306 6.12 17.67 -2.27
CA ASN A 306 5.18 18.25 -1.31
C ASN A 306 5.70 18.13 0.14
N PRO A 307 6.54 19.06 0.61
CA PRO A 307 7.07 19.02 1.98
C PRO A 307 5.93 19.17 3.02
N ASN A 308 4.79 19.74 2.61
CA ASN A 308 3.63 19.93 3.46
C ASN A 308 2.62 18.77 3.38
N ALA A 309 2.94 17.63 2.75
CA ALA A 309 1.99 16.53 2.57
C ALA A 309 1.47 15.97 3.90
N SER A 310 2.34 15.79 4.91
CA SER A 310 1.93 15.35 6.25
C SER A 310 0.95 16.32 6.91
N PHE A 311 1.22 17.63 6.82
CA PHE A 311 0.33 18.67 7.32
C PHE A 311 -0.99 18.74 6.55
N THR A 312 -0.94 18.59 5.23
CA THR A 312 -2.13 18.57 4.37
C THR A 312 -3.03 17.40 4.72
N LEU A 313 -2.47 16.21 4.92
CA LEU A 313 -3.20 15.03 5.40
C LEU A 313 -3.82 15.27 6.77
N PHE A 314 -3.08 15.89 7.69
CA PHE A 314 -3.58 16.22 9.02
C PHE A 314 -4.76 17.20 8.98
N PHE A 315 -4.64 18.30 8.24
CA PHE A 315 -5.69 19.30 8.12
C PHE A 315 -6.90 18.77 7.35
N ALA A 316 -6.69 18.03 6.25
CA ALA A 316 -7.78 17.37 5.53
C ALA A 316 -8.55 16.40 6.44
N GLY A 317 -7.84 15.59 7.22
CA GLY A 317 -8.44 14.71 8.23
C GLY A 317 -9.25 15.49 9.26
N THR A 318 -8.70 16.59 9.77
CA THR A 318 -9.36 17.45 10.77
C THR A 318 -10.61 18.11 10.20
N THR A 319 -10.56 18.61 8.96
CA THR A 319 -11.71 19.19 8.26
C THR A 319 -12.81 18.14 8.05
N VAL A 320 -12.45 16.95 7.58
CA VAL A 320 -13.40 15.84 7.44
C VAL A 320 -14.03 15.50 8.78
N LEU A 321 -13.25 15.46 9.86
CA LEU A 321 -13.72 15.16 11.20
C LEU A 321 -14.70 16.23 11.72
N ILE A 322 -14.39 17.52 11.55
CA ILE A 322 -15.26 18.63 11.94
C ILE A 322 -16.58 18.58 11.17
N LEU A 323 -16.50 18.49 9.84
CA LEU A 323 -17.70 18.43 8.98
C LEU A 323 -18.56 17.21 9.31
N SER A 324 -17.92 16.07 9.59
CA SER A 324 -18.61 14.84 9.94
C SER A 324 -19.23 14.87 11.33
N GLY A 325 -18.54 15.43 12.33
CA GLY A 325 -19.06 15.60 13.68
C GLY A 325 -20.25 16.56 13.74
N ILE A 326 -20.13 17.72 13.11
CA ILE A 326 -21.24 18.70 12.98
C ILE A 326 -22.38 18.07 12.20
N GLY A 327 -22.09 17.52 11.02
CA GLY A 327 -23.10 16.93 10.14
C GLY A 327 -23.86 15.78 10.78
N TYR A 328 -23.17 14.89 11.48
CA TYR A 328 -23.78 13.79 12.22
C TYR A 328 -24.70 14.29 13.35
N SER A 329 -24.24 15.29 14.12
CA SER A 329 -25.00 15.86 15.23
C SER A 329 -26.28 16.56 14.76
N VAL A 330 -26.18 17.36 13.69
CA VAL A 330 -27.34 18.02 13.06
C VAL A 330 -28.36 17.00 12.56
N GLN A 331 -27.90 15.94 11.88
CA GLN A 331 -28.78 14.88 11.38
C GLN A 331 -29.47 14.10 12.50
N ARG A 332 -28.82 13.94 13.66
CA ARG A 332 -29.40 13.26 14.82
C ARG A 332 -30.46 14.10 15.53
N ILE A 333 -30.31 15.43 15.55
CA ILE A 333 -31.31 16.36 16.11
C ILE A 333 -32.54 16.46 15.19
N ALA A 334 -32.33 16.36 13.88
CA ALA A 334 -33.39 16.50 12.87
C ALA A 334 -34.25 15.24 12.63
N GLN A 335 -33.94 14.10 13.29
CA GLN A 335 -34.63 12.81 13.15
C GLN A 335 -35.51 12.49 14.35
#